data_AF-D9TFH9-F1
#
_entry.id   AF-D9TFH9-F1
#
_cell.length_a   1.000
_cell.length_b   1.000
_cell.length_c   1.000
_cell.angle_alpha   90.00
_cell.angle_beta   90.00
_cell.angle_gamma   90.00
#
_symmetry.space_group_name_H-M   'P 1'
#
loop_
_entity.id
_entity.type
_entity.pdbx_description
1 polymer ?
#
loop_
_entity_poly.entity_id
_entity_poly.type
_entity_poly.pdbx_seq_one_letter_code
_entity_poly.pdbx_strand_id
1 'polypeptide(L)'
;MKNKNVLLLLSILIATGYFILQVISIGSREIPTTYWASKEEGSTIEVRISPKMFIKDFFIYFGYGDGKVDIQFLNDNSVIFQQSVQSAFFQGKVISVNNVVDKVLIVTHGNGLEIREIAAKKDDKQFIDFSNAAIGILKGFNYSGNPYNLVDEQTKMKSIVSYRYSSYFDEIYHARTAYELLKGLPPYDLVHPPLGKWLISVGMAIWGVNPFGWRIVNLIFGSIALVLILILFTKLHKPSFWCGIAVIILMASDFLHNSLSRTANLDTFSLFFILLCSIFGMSYISSILNRKEKLSKTNLAYFLSFSTGGLAFACKWNALYSITPILTISFAYRVYNLIKSNDKNWVIKTIKNGLLSIIAFIIPYYLTYLPITIKYPYHNLPGAVISDFVMLQNHIWKYHSTLVATHPFSSEWYQWLLSTKPLWAYYDNSLPSNLRSTIAYLGNPVMWGLGLLALAYLLIVALKNPKNNLSSFIVIASYISSIVPWMFIGRIKFIYHYYLALPWLYIAIAMAIDNLNLKQGLKEKVAMTVSSLALIMLIIYYPAVSGLTVSAKYIDMLKIMKSWIF
;
A
#
# COMPACT_ATOMS: atom_id res chain seq x y z
N MET A 1 19.57 26.69 -19.46
CA MET A 1 18.68 25.89 -18.57
C MET A 1 19.03 26.12 -17.09
N LYS A 2 18.88 27.34 -16.55
CA LYS A 2 19.19 27.61 -15.13
C LYS A 2 18.20 26.98 -14.13
N ASN A 3 16.96 26.68 -14.56
CA ASN A 3 15.89 26.23 -13.65
C ASN A 3 15.76 24.72 -13.42
N LYS A 4 16.39 23.83 -14.22
CA LYS A 4 16.16 22.38 -14.08
C LYS A 4 16.72 21.82 -12.77
N ASN A 5 17.93 22.25 -12.39
CA ASN A 5 18.56 21.84 -11.14
C ASN A 5 17.81 22.39 -9.93
N VAL A 6 17.31 23.62 -10.03
CA VAL A 6 16.47 24.26 -8.99
C VAL A 6 15.17 23.48 -8.80
N LEU A 7 14.49 23.12 -9.89
CA LEU A 7 13.24 22.37 -9.84
C LEU A 7 13.43 20.97 -9.22
N LEU A 8 14.54 20.30 -9.56
CA LEU A 8 14.88 19.01 -8.95
C LEU A 8 15.19 19.16 -7.46
N LEU A 9 15.97 20.18 -7.06
CA LEU A 9 16.26 20.45 -5.66
C LEU A 9 14.97 20.72 -4.86
N LEU A 10 14.07 21.55 -5.40
CA LEU A 10 12.78 21.82 -4.79
C LEU A 10 11.92 20.56 -4.70
N SER A 11 11.95 19.67 -5.70
CA SER A 11 11.21 18.41 -5.63
C SER A 11 11.71 17.50 -4.51
N ILE A 12 13.03 17.48 -4.28
CA ILE A 12 13.62 16.74 -3.17
C ILE A 12 13.19 17.37 -1.85
N LEU A 13 13.22 18.71 -1.73
CA LEU A 13 12.76 19.41 -0.53
C LEU A 13 11.28 19.14 -0.22
N ILE A 14 10.40 19.16 -1.23
CA ILE A 14 8.98 18.83 -1.07
C ILE A 14 8.79 17.38 -0.65
N ALA A 15 9.50 16.44 -1.29
CA ALA A 15 9.44 15.02 -0.93
C ALA A 15 9.97 14.76 0.49
N THR A 16 11.05 15.45 0.90
CA THR A 16 11.58 15.39 2.26
C THR A 16 10.60 15.98 3.27
N GLY A 17 9.98 17.13 2.96
CA GLY A 17 8.93 17.71 3.79
C GLY A 17 7.74 16.78 3.95
N TYR A 18 7.29 16.15 2.85
CA TYR A 18 6.26 15.11 2.88
C TYR A 18 6.66 13.95 3.80
N PHE A 19 7.87 13.40 3.63
CA PHE A 19 8.38 12.31 4.48
C PHE A 19 8.39 12.68 5.97
N ILE A 20 8.94 13.84 6.32
CA ILE A 20 9.05 14.31 7.71
C ILE A 20 7.66 14.48 8.34
N LEU A 21 6.70 15.04 7.60
CA LEU A 21 5.34 15.21 8.09
C LEU A 21 4.66 13.85 8.33
N GLN A 22 4.83 12.89 7.42
CA GLN A 22 4.13 11.61 7.49
C GLN A 22 4.78 10.63 8.47
N VAL A 23 6.11 10.60 8.61
CA VAL A 23 6.84 9.58 9.38
C VAL A 23 6.45 9.55 10.86
N ILE A 24 6.01 10.68 11.41
CA ILE A 24 5.56 10.80 12.80
C ILE A 24 4.24 10.03 13.03
N SER A 25 3.49 9.75 11.96
CA SER A 25 2.13 9.22 12.01
C SER A 25 1.99 7.81 11.43
N ILE A 26 3.06 7.19 10.91
CA ILE A 26 2.96 5.87 10.27
C ILE A 26 2.77 4.74 11.27
N GLY A 27 3.25 4.84 12.50
CA GLY A 27 3.11 3.76 13.47
C GLY A 27 3.98 3.94 14.70
N SER A 28 3.68 3.17 15.73
CA SER A 28 4.45 3.06 16.97
C SER A 28 5.52 1.98 16.82
N ARG A 29 6.63 2.17 17.53
CA ARG A 29 7.61 1.11 17.83
C ARG A 29 7.34 0.43 19.17
N GLU A 30 6.55 1.09 20.01
CA GLU A 30 6.22 0.65 21.37
C GLU A 30 4.92 -0.16 21.33
N ILE A 31 5.06 -1.46 21.09
CA ILE A 31 3.98 -2.45 21.17
C ILE A 31 4.40 -3.57 22.14
N PRO A 32 3.46 -4.38 22.66
CA PRO A 32 3.80 -5.57 23.44
C PRO A 32 4.73 -6.51 22.66
N THR A 33 5.81 -6.93 23.31
CA THR A 33 6.93 -7.69 22.77
C THR A 33 7.03 -9.09 23.35
N THR A 34 6.71 -9.26 24.63
CA THR A 34 6.59 -10.58 25.27
C THR A 34 5.29 -11.25 24.82
N TYR A 35 5.20 -12.55 25.02
CA TYR A 35 4.01 -13.33 24.64
C TYR A 35 3.92 -14.63 25.41
N TRP A 36 2.71 -15.18 25.42
CA TRP A 36 2.42 -16.57 25.69
C TRP A 36 1.71 -17.17 24.48
N ALA A 37 2.07 -18.40 24.10
CA ALA A 37 1.45 -19.11 22.99
C ALA A 37 1.31 -20.59 23.30
N SER A 38 0.08 -21.10 23.34
CA SER A 38 -0.14 -22.54 23.48
C SER A 38 0.23 -23.31 22.23
N LYS A 39 0.78 -24.52 22.41
CA LYS A 39 0.99 -25.52 21.35
C LYS A 39 -0.08 -26.62 21.34
N GLU A 40 -1.09 -26.48 22.19
CA GLU A 40 -2.19 -27.43 22.37
C GLU A 40 -3.55 -26.77 22.14
N GLU A 41 -4.43 -27.46 21.43
CA GLU A 41 -5.79 -26.98 21.19
C GLU A 41 -6.65 -27.03 22.46
N GLY A 42 -7.44 -25.98 22.69
CA GLY A 42 -8.32 -25.88 23.85
C GLY A 42 -7.58 -25.63 25.16
N SER A 43 -6.38 -25.06 25.10
CA SER A 43 -5.63 -24.64 26.29
C SER A 43 -6.38 -23.54 27.03
N THR A 44 -6.41 -23.62 28.34
CA THR A 44 -7.23 -22.74 29.18
C THR A 44 -6.34 -22.04 30.21
N ILE A 45 -6.30 -20.71 30.12
CA ILE A 45 -5.65 -19.84 31.10
C ILE A 45 -6.70 -19.20 31.98
N GLU A 46 -6.43 -19.17 33.27
CA GLU A 46 -7.17 -18.45 34.28
C GLU A 46 -6.39 -17.19 34.70
N VAL A 47 -7.08 -16.06 34.70
CA VAL A 47 -6.60 -14.77 35.23
C VAL A 47 -7.49 -14.42 36.41
N ARG A 48 -6.94 -14.45 37.63
CA ARG A 48 -7.70 -14.12 38.85
C ARG A 48 -7.58 -12.64 39.16
N ILE A 49 -8.72 -12.03 39.45
CA ILE A 49 -8.86 -10.61 39.74
C ILE A 49 -9.34 -10.47 41.19
N SER A 50 -8.42 -10.11 42.09
CA SER A 50 -8.70 -9.93 43.51
C SER A 50 -8.26 -8.54 43.97
N PRO A 51 -9.16 -7.72 44.56
CA PRO A 51 -10.58 -7.98 44.80
C PRO A 51 -11.41 -7.97 43.51
N LYS A 52 -12.66 -8.45 43.59
CA LYS A 52 -13.62 -8.37 42.48
C LYS A 52 -13.80 -6.92 42.02
N MET A 53 -13.94 -6.71 40.72
CA MET A 53 -14.06 -5.36 40.18
C MET A 53 -14.97 -5.29 38.96
N PHE A 54 -15.55 -4.11 38.76
CA PHE A 54 -16.31 -3.81 37.55
C PHE A 54 -15.36 -3.62 36.36
N ILE A 55 -15.59 -4.38 35.28
CA ILE A 55 -14.89 -4.25 34.00
C ILE A 55 -15.89 -3.70 32.99
N LYS A 56 -15.59 -2.51 32.45
CA LYS A 56 -16.31 -1.92 31.32
C LYS A 56 -15.87 -2.57 30.01
N ASP A 57 -14.57 -2.49 29.72
CA ASP A 57 -13.96 -3.02 28.50
C ASP A 57 -12.75 -3.90 28.82
N PHE A 58 -12.64 -5.03 28.13
CA PHE A 58 -11.50 -5.94 28.18
C PHE A 58 -10.75 -5.90 26.84
N PHE A 59 -9.43 -5.87 26.93
CA PHE A 59 -8.52 -5.71 25.80
C PHE A 59 -7.63 -6.95 25.71
N ILE A 60 -7.41 -7.40 24.49
CA ILE A 60 -6.44 -8.45 24.19
C ILE A 60 -5.64 -8.06 22.97
N TYR A 61 -4.31 -8.19 23.05
CA TYR A 61 -3.39 -7.91 21.95
C TYR A 61 -2.77 -9.21 21.44
N PHE A 62 -3.04 -9.53 20.18
CA PHE A 62 -2.52 -10.73 19.53
C PHE A 62 -1.17 -10.47 18.86
N GLY A 63 -0.34 -11.51 18.79
CA GLY A 63 0.90 -11.53 18.04
C GLY A 63 0.77 -12.24 16.69
N TYR A 64 1.71 -13.14 16.42
CA TYR A 64 1.67 -14.06 15.28
C TYR A 64 0.84 -15.32 15.61
N GLY A 65 0.25 -15.96 14.59
CA GLY A 65 -0.47 -17.22 14.72
C GLY A 65 -1.95 -17.13 14.37
N ASP A 66 -2.47 -18.26 13.87
CA ASP A 66 -3.88 -18.41 13.49
C ASP A 66 -4.70 -19.01 14.62
N GLY A 67 -5.94 -18.55 14.73
CA GLY A 67 -6.90 -19.13 15.65
C GLY A 67 -7.90 -18.11 16.16
N LYS A 68 -8.62 -18.53 17.20
CA LYS A 68 -9.49 -17.65 17.98
C LYS A 68 -9.28 -17.93 19.46
N VAL A 69 -9.74 -17.01 20.28
CA VAL A 69 -9.86 -17.22 21.72
C VAL A 69 -11.30 -17.07 22.14
N ASP A 70 -11.77 -17.99 22.97
CA ASP A 70 -13.06 -17.88 23.64
C ASP A 70 -12.77 -17.35 25.06
N ILE A 71 -13.27 -16.16 25.36
CA ILE A 71 -13.02 -15.46 26.63
C ILE A 71 -14.29 -15.52 27.46
N GLN A 72 -14.18 -16.06 28.67
CA GLN A 72 -15.28 -16.15 29.63
C GLN A 72 -14.97 -15.28 30.84
N PHE A 73 -15.93 -14.46 31.23
CA PHE A 73 -15.87 -13.62 32.42
C PHE A 73 -16.74 -14.26 33.49
N LEU A 74 -16.18 -14.43 34.69
CA LEU A 74 -16.84 -15.11 35.79
C LEU A 74 -16.98 -14.19 37.00
N ASN A 75 -18.03 -14.46 37.78
CA ASN A 75 -18.25 -13.93 39.11
C ASN A 75 -18.79 -15.06 40.00
N ASP A 76 -18.15 -15.35 41.13
CA ASP A 76 -18.51 -16.47 42.02
C ASP A 76 -18.61 -17.82 41.27
N ASN A 77 -17.61 -18.11 40.43
CA ASN A 77 -17.53 -19.30 39.58
C ASN A 77 -18.66 -19.46 38.54
N SER A 78 -19.54 -18.47 38.39
CA SER A 78 -20.57 -18.46 37.36
C SER A 78 -20.11 -17.64 36.16
N VAL A 79 -20.23 -18.18 34.94
CA VAL A 79 -19.95 -17.44 33.70
C VAL A 79 -21.08 -16.42 33.49
N ILE A 80 -20.74 -15.14 33.56
CA ILE A 80 -21.70 -14.03 33.39
C ILE A 80 -21.71 -13.47 31.98
N PHE A 81 -20.59 -13.58 31.27
CA PHE A 81 -20.44 -13.12 29.91
C PHE A 81 -19.37 -13.95 29.19
N GLN A 82 -19.56 -14.21 27.91
CA GLN A 82 -18.56 -14.88 27.08
C GLN A 82 -18.58 -14.34 25.66
N GLN A 83 -17.40 -14.26 25.03
CA GLN A 83 -17.27 -13.85 23.65
C GLN A 83 -16.07 -14.53 22.97
N SER A 84 -16.27 -14.99 21.74
CA SER A 84 -15.20 -15.45 20.85
C SER A 84 -14.56 -14.28 20.11
N VAL A 85 -13.24 -14.26 20.07
CA VAL A 85 -12.45 -13.23 19.37
C VAL A 85 -11.48 -13.89 18.39
N GLN A 86 -11.63 -13.56 17.10
CA GLN A 86 -10.72 -14.00 16.06
C GLN A 86 -9.38 -13.26 16.17
N SER A 87 -8.27 -14.01 16.12
CA SER A 87 -6.94 -13.41 16.10
C SER A 87 -6.65 -12.74 14.76
N ALA A 88 -5.76 -11.75 14.80
CA ALA A 88 -5.18 -11.15 13.61
C ALA A 88 -3.75 -10.73 13.91
N PHE A 89 -2.91 -10.70 12.87
CA PHE A 89 -1.48 -10.41 12.97
C PHE A 89 -1.23 -9.09 13.70
N PHE A 90 -0.62 -9.10 14.88
CA PHE A 90 -0.27 -7.89 15.64
C PHE A 90 -1.42 -6.88 15.74
N GLN A 91 -2.54 -7.32 16.32
CA GLN A 91 -3.76 -6.52 16.42
C GLN A 91 -4.41 -6.62 17.80
N GLY A 92 -4.82 -5.45 18.30
CA GLY A 92 -5.63 -5.30 19.50
C GLY A 92 -7.13 -5.48 19.24
N LYS A 93 -7.82 -6.15 20.15
CA LYS A 93 -9.27 -6.32 20.16
C LYS A 93 -9.86 -5.83 21.48
N VAL A 94 -11.09 -5.34 21.41
CA VAL A 94 -11.85 -4.85 22.56
C VAL A 94 -13.15 -5.63 22.68
N ILE A 95 -13.50 -5.94 23.92
CA ILE A 95 -14.73 -6.60 24.32
C ILE A 95 -15.42 -5.71 25.35
N SER A 96 -16.65 -5.28 25.08
CA SER A 96 -17.43 -4.54 26.07
C SER A 96 -18.12 -5.51 27.02
N VAL A 97 -17.66 -5.53 28.27
CA VAL A 97 -18.05 -6.50 29.31
C VAL A 97 -19.17 -5.95 30.19
N ASN A 98 -19.05 -4.70 30.67
CA ASN A 98 -20.01 -4.02 31.56
C ASN A 98 -20.52 -4.85 32.76
N ASN A 99 -19.63 -5.58 33.44
CA ASN A 99 -20.00 -6.47 34.54
C ASN A 99 -18.95 -6.51 35.67
N VAL A 100 -19.33 -6.97 36.86
CA VAL A 100 -18.40 -7.27 37.96
C VAL A 100 -17.79 -8.64 37.75
N VAL A 101 -16.46 -8.71 37.74
CA VAL A 101 -15.68 -9.92 37.40
C VAL A 101 -14.66 -10.19 38.50
N ASP A 102 -14.48 -11.47 38.84
CA ASP A 102 -13.43 -11.95 39.76
C ASP A 102 -12.43 -12.90 39.07
N LYS A 103 -12.78 -13.41 37.89
CA LYS A 103 -11.97 -14.34 37.13
C LYS A 103 -12.26 -14.24 35.63
N VAL A 104 -11.22 -14.30 34.82
CA VAL A 104 -11.31 -14.41 33.36
C VAL A 104 -10.68 -15.73 32.93
N LEU A 105 -11.41 -16.52 32.15
CA LEU A 105 -10.88 -17.71 31.48
C LEU A 105 -10.66 -17.40 30.01
N ILE A 106 -9.47 -17.72 29.51
CA ILE A 106 -9.10 -17.57 28.11
C ILE A 106 -8.84 -18.97 27.54
N VAL A 107 -9.70 -19.41 26.63
CA VAL A 107 -9.60 -20.69 25.95
C VAL A 107 -9.06 -20.47 24.53
N THR A 108 -7.90 -21.03 24.22
CA THR A 108 -7.28 -20.87 22.89
C THR A 108 -7.70 -21.97 21.92
N HIS A 109 -8.13 -21.58 20.73
CA HIS A 109 -8.42 -22.47 19.61
C HIS A 109 -7.46 -22.17 18.47
N GLY A 110 -6.36 -22.92 18.39
CA GLY A 110 -5.28 -22.73 17.43
C GLY A 110 -3.98 -23.35 17.94
N ASN A 111 -3.00 -23.51 17.06
CA ASN A 111 -1.68 -24.00 17.41
C ASN A 111 -0.66 -22.87 17.25
N GLY A 112 -0.02 -22.48 18.35
CA GLY A 112 0.98 -21.41 18.37
C GLY A 112 0.40 -20.00 18.27
N LEU A 113 -0.86 -19.79 18.65
CA LEU A 113 -1.48 -18.46 18.70
C LEU A 113 -0.83 -17.63 19.80
N GLU A 114 -0.11 -16.56 19.44
CA GLU A 114 0.48 -15.63 20.39
C GLU A 114 -0.56 -14.67 20.97
N ILE A 115 -0.68 -14.68 22.29
CA ILE A 115 -1.30 -13.61 23.07
C ILE A 115 -0.17 -12.85 23.74
N ARG A 116 -0.08 -11.56 23.45
CA ARG A 116 1.04 -10.72 23.88
C ARG A 116 0.74 -9.94 25.14
N GLU A 117 -0.51 -9.54 25.35
CA GLU A 117 -0.91 -8.74 26.49
C GLU A 117 -2.44 -8.69 26.60
N ILE A 118 -2.95 -8.61 27.83
CA ILE A 118 -4.35 -8.33 28.14
C ILE A 118 -4.45 -7.11 29.05
N ALA A 119 -5.55 -6.37 28.98
CA ALA A 119 -5.82 -5.28 29.92
C ALA A 119 -7.32 -5.11 30.12
N ALA A 120 -7.71 -4.37 31.14
CA ALA A 120 -9.10 -4.00 31.35
C ALA A 120 -9.24 -2.53 31.72
N LYS A 121 -10.40 -1.96 31.44
CA LYS A 121 -10.82 -0.65 31.90
C LYS A 121 -12.00 -0.76 32.84
N LYS A 122 -11.99 0.04 33.91
CA LYS A 122 -13.12 0.20 34.82
C LYS A 122 -14.13 1.23 34.29
N ASP A 123 -13.63 2.24 33.58
CA ASP A 123 -14.41 3.30 32.92
C ASP A 123 -13.66 3.84 31.68
N ASP A 124 -14.16 4.90 31.04
CA ASP A 124 -13.53 5.46 29.82
C ASP A 124 -12.09 5.97 30.01
N LYS A 125 -11.69 6.26 31.25
CA LYS A 125 -10.43 6.92 31.60
C LYS A 125 -9.45 6.01 32.35
N GLN A 126 -9.95 5.08 33.16
CA GLN A 126 -9.14 4.31 34.09
C GLN A 126 -8.92 2.87 33.62
N PHE A 127 -7.65 2.56 33.32
CA PHE A 127 -7.18 1.18 33.17
C PHE A 127 -6.98 0.53 34.53
N ILE A 128 -7.29 -0.75 34.60
CA ILE A 128 -7.00 -1.63 35.72
C ILE A 128 -5.57 -2.15 35.52
N ASP A 129 -4.78 -2.15 36.58
CA ASP A 129 -3.44 -2.73 36.56
C ASP A 129 -3.51 -4.23 36.85
N PHE A 130 -3.20 -5.05 35.83
CA PHE A 130 -3.12 -6.50 35.96
C PHE A 130 -1.71 -7.03 36.25
N SER A 131 -0.70 -6.18 36.45
CA SER A 131 0.70 -6.62 36.63
C SER A 131 0.92 -7.66 37.74
N ASN A 132 0.08 -7.62 38.78
CA ASN A 132 0.12 -8.56 39.91
C ASN A 132 -1.02 -9.61 39.88
N ALA A 133 -1.73 -9.75 38.76
CA ALA A 133 -2.79 -10.75 38.63
C ALA A 133 -2.21 -12.16 38.72
N ALA A 134 -2.89 -13.04 39.47
CA ALA A 134 -2.49 -14.44 39.55
C ALA A 134 -2.92 -15.16 38.27
N ILE A 135 -1.95 -15.74 37.56
CA ILE A 135 -2.16 -16.47 36.30
C ILE A 135 -2.03 -17.97 36.57
N GLY A 136 -3.08 -18.73 36.24
CA GLY A 136 -3.12 -20.18 36.34
C GLY A 136 -3.33 -20.84 34.97
N ILE A 137 -2.66 -21.96 34.71
CA ILE A 137 -2.96 -22.80 33.54
C ILE A 137 -3.84 -23.95 34.03
N LEU A 138 -5.05 -24.03 33.49
CA LEU A 138 -6.00 -25.11 33.82
C LEU A 138 -5.88 -26.29 32.85
N LYS A 139 -5.51 -26.02 31.60
CA LYS A 139 -5.30 -27.03 30.55
C LYS A 139 -4.28 -26.52 29.53
N GLY A 140 -3.46 -27.41 28.98
CA GLY A 140 -2.49 -27.07 27.93
C GLY A 140 -1.15 -26.60 28.47
N PHE A 141 -0.38 -27.52 29.05
CA PHE A 141 0.91 -27.21 29.70
C PHE A 141 2.08 -27.14 28.70
N ASN A 142 1.89 -27.53 27.44
CA ASN A 142 2.87 -27.32 26.38
C ASN A 142 2.64 -25.96 25.68
N TYR A 143 3.49 -24.99 25.98
CA TYR A 143 3.42 -23.64 25.42
C TYR A 143 4.82 -23.04 25.20
N SER A 144 4.90 -21.91 24.50
CA SER A 144 6.08 -21.05 24.43
C SER A 144 5.81 -19.70 25.11
N GLY A 145 6.88 -19.09 25.63
CA GLY A 145 6.79 -17.89 26.45
C GLY A 145 6.44 -18.19 27.91
N ASN A 146 6.03 -17.17 28.65
CA ASN A 146 5.66 -17.27 30.08
C ASN A 146 4.20 -16.80 30.24
N PRO A 147 3.33 -17.51 30.96
CA PRO A 147 1.95 -17.08 31.20
C PRO A 147 1.82 -15.67 31.82
N TYR A 148 2.80 -15.26 32.62
CA TYR A 148 2.84 -13.91 33.19
C TYR A 148 3.14 -12.81 32.16
N ASN A 149 3.59 -13.18 30.95
CA ASN A 149 3.72 -12.25 29.82
C ASN A 149 2.36 -11.75 29.30
N LEU A 150 1.24 -12.23 29.85
CA LEU A 150 -0.07 -11.69 29.52
C LEU A 150 -0.34 -10.36 30.22
N VAL A 151 0.42 -10.02 31.25
CA VAL A 151 0.15 -8.89 32.15
C VAL A 151 1.38 -8.05 32.48
N ASP A 152 2.52 -8.24 31.81
CA ASP A 152 3.81 -7.63 32.18
C ASP A 152 4.05 -6.24 31.55
N GLU A 153 3.40 -5.91 30.43
CA GLU A 153 3.61 -4.65 29.69
C GLU A 153 2.35 -3.76 29.65
N GLN A 154 1.57 -3.76 30.74
CA GLN A 154 0.29 -3.02 30.91
C GLN A 154 0.32 -1.55 30.43
N THR A 155 1.44 -0.86 30.59
CA THR A 155 1.59 0.54 30.16
C THR A 155 1.41 0.73 28.65
N LYS A 156 1.73 -0.30 27.85
CA LYS A 156 1.59 -0.30 26.38
C LYS A 156 0.14 -0.46 25.93
N MET A 157 -0.75 -0.99 26.78
CA MET A 157 -2.15 -1.29 26.42
C MET A 157 -3.04 -0.06 26.28
N LYS A 158 -2.60 1.11 26.75
CA LYS A 158 -3.40 2.33 26.75
C LYS A 158 -3.86 2.80 25.36
N SER A 159 -3.15 2.38 24.30
CA SER A 159 -3.34 2.89 22.94
C SER A 159 -3.43 1.80 21.87
N ILE A 160 -3.53 0.52 22.24
CA ILE A 160 -3.31 -0.62 21.32
C ILE A 160 -4.30 -0.74 20.15
N VAL A 161 -5.51 -0.24 20.33
CA VAL A 161 -6.58 -0.27 19.31
C VAL A 161 -6.42 0.79 18.24
N SER A 162 -5.54 1.78 18.48
CA SER A 162 -5.18 2.76 17.48
C SER A 162 -4.44 2.08 16.32
N TYR A 163 -4.69 2.54 15.10
CA TYR A 163 -3.95 2.13 13.91
C TYR A 163 -2.43 2.26 14.09
N ARG A 164 -1.97 3.13 15.00
CA ARG A 164 -0.55 3.31 15.31
C ARG A 164 0.08 2.09 15.96
N TYR A 165 -0.69 1.27 16.67
CA TYR A 165 -0.18 0.14 17.46
C TYR A 165 -0.58 -1.21 16.87
N SER A 166 -1.65 -1.26 16.10
CA SER A 166 -2.16 -2.48 15.46
C SER A 166 -1.95 -2.49 13.94
N SER A 167 -1.88 -3.69 13.37
CA SER A 167 -2.17 -3.88 11.95
C SER A 167 -3.64 -3.61 11.65
N TYR A 168 -3.93 -3.21 10.41
CA TYR A 168 -5.31 -3.04 9.93
C TYR A 168 -5.38 -3.30 8.43
N PHE A 169 -6.60 -3.53 7.93
CA PHE A 169 -6.84 -3.78 6.50
C PHE A 169 -5.88 -4.87 5.95
N ASP A 170 -5.34 -4.71 4.74
CA ASP A 170 -4.48 -5.69 4.07
C ASP A 170 -3.11 -5.90 4.76
N GLU A 171 -2.76 -5.16 5.82
CA GLU A 171 -1.54 -5.43 6.59
C GLU A 171 -1.60 -6.78 7.31
N ILE A 172 -2.80 -7.29 7.60
CA ILE A 172 -2.99 -8.65 8.14
C ILE A 172 -2.51 -9.75 7.18
N TYR A 173 -2.35 -9.42 5.89
CA TYR A 173 -1.83 -10.30 4.86
C TYR A 173 -0.39 -9.93 4.48
N HIS A 174 -0.15 -8.69 4.07
CA HIS A 174 1.13 -8.29 3.50
C HIS A 174 2.23 -8.13 4.55
N ALA A 175 1.92 -7.47 5.68
CA ALA A 175 2.89 -7.36 6.76
C ALA A 175 3.10 -8.73 7.43
N ARG A 176 2.03 -9.51 7.60
CA ARG A 176 2.14 -10.91 8.05
C ARG A 176 3.10 -11.72 7.18
N THR A 177 2.92 -11.73 5.86
CA THR A 177 3.81 -12.50 4.99
C THR A 177 5.21 -11.92 4.93
N ALA A 178 5.39 -10.61 5.06
CA ALA A 178 6.72 -10.03 5.23
C ALA A 178 7.42 -10.52 6.52
N TYR A 179 6.69 -10.66 7.62
CA TYR A 179 7.19 -11.27 8.85
C TYR A 179 7.57 -12.74 8.65
N GLU A 180 6.73 -13.52 7.97
CA GLU A 180 6.99 -14.92 7.66
C GLU A 180 8.25 -15.06 6.80
N LEU A 181 8.39 -14.24 5.75
CA LEU A 181 9.60 -14.20 4.92
C LEU A 181 10.85 -13.83 5.73
N LEU A 182 10.75 -12.87 6.64
CA LEU A 182 11.84 -12.45 7.53
C LEU A 182 12.27 -13.57 8.49
N LYS A 183 11.30 -14.27 9.09
CA LYS A 183 11.55 -15.40 9.99
C LYS A 183 11.88 -16.68 9.24
N GLY A 184 11.70 -16.65 7.91
CA GLY A 184 11.79 -17.82 7.07
C GLY A 184 10.84 -18.90 7.56
N LEU A 185 9.57 -18.53 7.65
CA LEU A 185 8.38 -19.35 7.84
C LEU A 185 7.64 -19.47 6.49
N PRO A 186 6.76 -20.49 6.32
CA PRO A 186 5.94 -20.60 5.12
C PRO A 186 5.08 -19.34 4.91
N PRO A 187 5.06 -18.75 3.70
CA PRO A 187 4.29 -17.54 3.43
C PRO A 187 2.78 -17.83 3.36
N TYR A 188 2.00 -17.01 4.07
CA TYR A 188 0.54 -17.07 4.12
C TYR A 188 -0.11 -16.55 2.82
N ASP A 189 0.27 -15.36 2.37
CA ASP A 189 -0.24 -14.77 1.13
C ASP A 189 0.69 -15.10 -0.04
N LEU A 190 0.23 -16.05 -0.87
CA LEU A 190 0.82 -16.41 -2.16
C LEU A 190 -0.01 -15.90 -3.36
N VAL A 191 -1.02 -15.06 -3.13
CA VAL A 191 -1.92 -14.58 -4.19
C VAL A 191 -1.39 -13.36 -4.94
N HIS A 192 -0.26 -12.83 -4.47
CA HIS A 192 0.51 -11.77 -5.13
C HIS A 192 2.00 -12.09 -5.17
N PRO A 193 2.71 -11.65 -6.22
CA PRO A 193 4.15 -11.71 -6.30
C PRO A 193 4.87 -11.13 -5.07
N PRO A 194 6.07 -11.63 -4.71
CA PRO A 194 6.64 -11.44 -3.38
C PRO A 194 7.45 -10.16 -3.20
N LEU A 195 7.80 -9.39 -4.24
CA LEU A 195 8.76 -8.28 -4.11
C LEU A 195 8.32 -7.24 -3.08
N GLY A 196 7.05 -6.84 -3.09
CA GLY A 196 6.56 -5.86 -2.13
C GLY A 196 6.65 -6.35 -0.68
N LYS A 197 6.44 -7.66 -0.46
CA LYS A 197 6.53 -8.30 0.86
C LYS A 197 7.98 -8.40 1.33
N TRP A 198 8.93 -8.67 0.42
CA TRP A 198 10.37 -8.58 0.71
C TRP A 198 10.80 -7.15 1.09
N LEU A 199 10.26 -6.13 0.42
CA LEU A 199 10.58 -4.74 0.76
C LEU A 199 10.03 -4.37 2.15
N ILE A 200 8.81 -4.81 2.48
CA ILE A 200 8.25 -4.63 3.84
C ILE A 200 9.10 -5.38 4.88
N SER A 201 9.59 -6.58 4.56
CA SER A 201 10.39 -7.38 5.48
C SER A 201 11.75 -6.74 5.79
N VAL A 202 12.35 -6.01 4.84
CA VAL A 202 13.54 -5.18 5.09
C VAL A 202 13.25 -4.11 6.13
N GLY A 203 12.07 -3.50 6.07
CA GLY A 203 11.63 -2.52 7.08
C GLY A 203 11.55 -3.14 8.48
N MET A 204 10.93 -4.30 8.58
CA MET A 204 10.86 -5.05 9.84
C MET A 204 12.24 -5.47 10.36
N ALA A 205 13.16 -5.85 9.47
CA ALA A 205 14.51 -6.27 9.84
C ALA A 205 15.33 -5.12 10.46
N ILE A 206 15.19 -3.90 9.92
CA ILE A 206 15.98 -2.74 10.36
C ILE A 206 15.33 -2.02 11.56
N TRP A 207 14.01 -1.87 11.56
CA TRP A 207 13.28 -1.06 12.56
C TRP A 207 12.39 -1.88 13.51
N GLY A 208 12.43 -3.21 13.42
CA GLY A 208 11.71 -4.13 14.28
C GLY A 208 10.34 -4.54 13.73
N VAL A 209 9.82 -5.65 14.25
CA VAL A 209 8.47 -6.16 13.94
C VAL A 209 7.44 -5.35 14.74
N ASN A 210 7.11 -4.17 14.22
CA ASN A 210 6.14 -3.24 14.79
C ASN A 210 5.53 -2.36 13.67
N PRO A 211 4.39 -1.68 13.91
CA PRO A 211 3.72 -0.84 12.92
C PRO A 211 4.63 0.14 12.19
N PHE A 212 5.57 0.77 12.90
CA PHE A 212 6.55 1.64 12.27
C PHE A 212 7.43 0.86 11.27
N GLY A 213 7.99 -0.27 11.69
CA GLY A 213 8.94 -1.06 10.91
C GLY A 213 8.37 -1.62 9.62
N TRP A 214 7.11 -2.07 9.61
CA TRP A 214 6.52 -2.58 8.36
C TRP A 214 5.94 -1.49 7.44
N ARG A 215 5.72 -0.25 7.92
CA ARG A 215 5.19 0.86 7.11
C ARG A 215 6.27 1.82 6.58
N ILE A 216 7.43 1.90 7.22
CA ILE A 216 8.46 2.89 6.86
C ILE A 216 8.98 2.77 5.43
N VAL A 217 9.13 1.53 4.92
CA VAL A 217 9.64 1.31 3.55
C VAL A 217 8.62 1.78 2.51
N ASN A 218 7.31 1.59 2.76
CA ASN A 218 6.26 2.18 1.94
C ASN A 218 6.36 3.70 1.91
N LEU A 219 6.58 4.35 3.05
CA LEU A 219 6.66 5.81 3.11
C LEU A 219 7.88 6.34 2.35
N ILE A 220 9.03 5.67 2.46
CA ILE A 220 10.24 6.02 1.71
C ILE A 220 9.97 5.94 0.21
N PHE A 221 9.42 4.83 -0.28
CA PHE A 221 9.14 4.64 -1.70
C PHE A 221 8.08 5.61 -2.22
N GLY A 222 7.03 5.86 -1.44
CA GLY A 222 6.01 6.86 -1.74
C GLY A 222 6.59 8.27 -1.84
N SER A 223 7.49 8.64 -0.93
CA SER A 223 8.15 9.96 -0.95
C SER A 223 9.08 10.11 -2.16
N ILE A 224 9.86 9.08 -2.49
CA ILE A 224 10.72 9.10 -3.68
C ILE A 224 9.90 9.15 -4.97
N ALA A 225 8.72 8.51 -5.01
CA ALA A 225 7.82 8.58 -6.16
C ALA A 225 7.42 10.02 -6.53
N LEU A 226 7.37 10.94 -5.56
CA LEU A 226 7.12 12.37 -5.79
C LEU A 226 8.25 13.05 -6.59
N VAL A 227 9.49 12.61 -6.40
CA VAL A 227 10.63 13.10 -7.22
C VAL A 227 10.59 12.42 -8.59
N LEU A 228 10.27 11.12 -8.64
CA LEU A 228 10.21 10.37 -9.89
C LEU A 228 9.11 10.90 -10.83
N ILE A 229 7.95 11.32 -10.33
CA ILE A 229 6.89 11.90 -11.17
C ILE A 229 7.36 13.20 -11.85
N LEU A 230 8.12 14.05 -11.15
CA LEU A 230 8.74 15.22 -11.78
C LEU A 230 9.75 14.78 -12.86
N ILE A 231 10.62 13.83 -12.55
CA ILE A 231 11.62 13.35 -13.50
C ILE A 231 10.92 12.82 -14.75
N LEU A 232 9.88 12.00 -14.59
CA LEU A 232 9.05 11.50 -15.68
C LEU A 232 8.42 12.65 -16.47
N PHE A 233 7.86 13.65 -15.80
CA PHE A 233 7.27 14.80 -16.46
C PHE A 233 8.30 15.55 -17.30
N THR A 234 9.54 15.74 -16.82
CA THR A 234 10.62 16.37 -17.61
C THR A 234 11.11 15.54 -18.78
N LYS A 235 10.80 14.24 -18.82
CA LYS A 235 11.11 13.34 -19.95
C LYS A 235 9.99 13.33 -21.00
N LEU A 236 8.75 13.55 -20.57
CA LEU A 236 7.58 13.68 -21.43
C LEU A 236 7.46 15.08 -22.03
N HIS A 237 7.67 16.11 -21.22
CA HIS A 237 7.42 17.50 -21.56
C HIS A 237 8.57 18.39 -21.05
N LYS A 238 8.69 19.61 -21.58
CA LYS A 238 9.59 20.63 -21.01
C LYS A 238 8.75 21.54 -20.11
N PRO A 239 8.61 21.23 -18.81
CA PRO A 239 7.68 21.96 -17.97
C PRO A 239 8.14 23.39 -17.73
N SER A 240 7.17 24.30 -17.62
CA SER A 240 7.42 25.57 -16.95
C SER A 240 7.73 25.32 -15.47
N PHE A 241 8.40 26.28 -14.81
CA PHE A 241 8.82 26.12 -13.41
C PHE A 241 7.64 25.77 -12.49
N TRP A 242 6.55 26.52 -12.61
CA TRP A 242 5.35 26.34 -11.77
C TRP A 242 4.56 25.07 -12.09
N CYS A 243 4.49 24.64 -13.36
CA CYS A 243 3.86 23.35 -13.70
C CYS A 243 4.70 22.16 -13.20
N GLY A 244 6.03 22.30 -13.19
CA GLY A 244 6.92 21.32 -12.58
C GLY A 244 6.72 21.21 -11.06
N ILE A 245 6.50 22.33 -10.36
CA ILE A 245 6.15 22.31 -8.94
C ILE A 245 4.74 21.70 -8.76
N ALA A 246 3.79 22.09 -9.61
CA ALA A 246 2.41 21.66 -9.50
C ALA A 246 2.24 20.14 -9.59
N VAL A 247 2.93 19.45 -10.51
CA VAL A 247 2.79 17.98 -10.62
C VAL A 247 3.18 17.24 -9.34
N ILE A 248 4.16 17.77 -8.59
CA ILE A 248 4.63 17.19 -7.34
C ILE A 248 3.64 17.50 -6.22
N ILE A 249 3.22 18.76 -6.09
CA ILE A 249 2.26 19.16 -5.05
C ILE A 249 0.93 18.42 -5.23
N LEU A 250 0.47 18.26 -6.47
CA LEU A 250 -0.74 17.50 -6.79
C LEU A 250 -0.64 16.05 -6.33
N MET A 251 0.46 15.36 -6.61
CA MET A 251 0.66 13.97 -6.16
C MET A 251 0.86 13.89 -4.64
N ALA A 252 1.62 14.80 -4.04
CA ALA A 252 1.86 14.84 -2.59
C ALA A 252 0.59 15.18 -1.78
N SER A 253 -0.32 15.94 -2.39
CA SER A 253 -1.60 16.33 -1.80
C SER A 253 -2.75 15.37 -2.16
N ASP A 254 -2.47 14.31 -2.90
CA ASP A 254 -3.46 13.30 -3.21
C ASP A 254 -3.77 12.45 -1.97
N PHE A 255 -5.07 12.29 -1.71
CA PHE A 255 -5.57 11.62 -0.52
C PHE A 255 -5.20 10.14 -0.50
N LEU A 256 -5.29 9.48 -1.66
CA LEU A 256 -5.06 8.05 -1.81
C LEU A 256 -3.56 7.76 -1.72
N HIS A 257 -2.72 8.60 -2.33
CA HIS A 257 -1.27 8.55 -2.16
C HIS A 257 -0.86 8.71 -0.69
N ASN A 258 -1.51 9.63 0.03
CA ASN A 258 -1.24 9.84 1.45
C ASN A 258 -1.49 8.57 2.27
N SER A 259 -2.66 7.95 2.15
CA SER A 259 -2.98 6.74 2.91
C SER A 259 -2.14 5.53 2.48
N LEU A 260 -1.98 5.30 1.17
CA LEU A 260 -1.27 4.13 0.67
C LEU A 260 0.25 4.21 0.90
N SER A 261 0.88 5.38 0.86
CA SER A 261 2.30 5.47 1.21
C SER A 261 2.57 5.20 2.70
N ARG A 262 1.55 5.26 3.56
CA ARG A 262 1.65 5.07 5.01
C ARG A 262 1.16 3.71 5.51
N THR A 263 0.58 2.91 4.64
CA THR A 263 0.12 1.55 4.96
C THR A 263 1.05 0.54 4.31
N ALA A 264 1.30 -0.61 4.95
CA ALA A 264 2.08 -1.69 4.34
C ALA A 264 1.29 -2.42 3.23
N ASN A 265 1.21 -1.80 2.06
CA ASN A 265 0.61 -2.35 0.84
C ASN A 265 1.63 -2.57 -0.28
N LEU A 266 1.21 -3.31 -1.30
CA LEU A 266 2.05 -3.62 -2.46
C LEU A 266 1.98 -2.53 -3.54
N ASP A 267 0.89 -1.77 -3.59
CA ASP A 267 0.61 -0.81 -4.67
C ASP A 267 1.61 0.36 -4.69
N THR A 268 2.11 0.82 -3.54
CA THR A 268 3.18 1.84 -3.46
C THR A 268 4.47 1.40 -4.13
N PHE A 269 4.85 0.13 -4.00
CA PHE A 269 6.04 -0.41 -4.67
C PHE A 269 5.81 -0.58 -6.18
N SER A 270 4.65 -1.09 -6.59
CA SER A 270 4.28 -1.15 -8.01
C SER A 270 4.34 0.23 -8.67
N LEU A 271 3.78 1.26 -8.02
CA LEU A 271 3.80 2.63 -8.53
C LEU A 271 5.23 3.15 -8.73
N PHE A 272 6.10 2.94 -7.74
CA PHE A 272 7.49 3.35 -7.80
C PHE A 272 8.21 2.74 -9.01
N PHE A 273 8.08 1.42 -9.22
CA PHE A 273 8.71 0.75 -10.35
C PHE A 273 8.05 1.09 -11.69
N ILE A 274 6.74 1.37 -11.74
CA ILE A 274 6.06 1.93 -12.91
C ILE A 274 6.69 3.27 -13.32
N LEU A 275 6.94 4.16 -12.36
CA LEU A 275 7.57 5.45 -12.63
C LEU A 275 8.99 5.26 -13.16
N LEU A 276 9.79 4.36 -12.58
CA LEU A 276 11.13 4.03 -13.11
C LEU A 276 11.07 3.46 -14.53
N CYS A 277 10.18 2.50 -14.78
CA CYS A 277 9.94 1.94 -16.11
C CYS A 277 9.61 3.05 -17.11
N SER A 278 8.74 3.97 -16.72
CA SER A 278 8.31 5.10 -17.53
C SER A 278 9.45 6.10 -17.79
N ILE A 279 10.28 6.39 -16.78
CA ILE A 279 11.44 7.29 -16.93
C ILE A 279 12.47 6.69 -17.88
N PHE A 280 12.79 5.41 -17.74
CA PHE A 280 13.75 4.73 -18.60
C PHE A 280 13.23 4.58 -20.03
N GLY A 281 11.97 4.16 -20.20
CA GLY A 281 11.32 4.07 -21.51
C GLY A 281 11.27 5.42 -22.21
N MET A 282 10.87 6.49 -21.51
CA MET A 282 10.87 7.83 -22.09
C MET A 282 12.27 8.37 -22.37
N SER A 283 13.26 8.03 -21.55
CA SER A 283 14.67 8.37 -21.82
C SER A 283 15.14 7.70 -23.12
N TYR A 284 14.82 6.41 -23.30
CA TYR A 284 15.10 5.69 -24.53
C TYR A 284 14.42 6.33 -25.75
N ILE A 285 13.10 6.55 -25.70
CA ILE A 285 12.31 7.15 -26.78
C ILE A 285 12.87 8.53 -27.17
N SER A 286 13.13 9.39 -26.17
CA SER A 286 13.68 10.73 -26.40
C SER A 286 15.08 10.69 -27.03
N SER A 287 15.94 9.77 -26.60
CA SER A 287 17.29 9.62 -27.17
C SER A 287 17.24 9.18 -28.63
N ILE A 288 16.30 8.29 -29.00
CA ILE A 288 16.07 7.88 -30.39
C ILE A 288 15.53 9.03 -31.24
N LEU A 289 14.48 9.72 -30.77
CA LEU A 289 13.85 10.81 -31.52
C LEU A 289 14.80 11.97 -31.79
N ASN A 290 15.64 12.32 -30.80
CA ASN A 290 16.51 13.47 -30.90
C ASN A 290 17.94 13.15 -31.40
N ARG A 291 18.30 11.87 -31.61
CA ARG A 291 19.67 11.43 -31.93
C ARG A 291 20.76 11.98 -30.98
N LYS A 292 20.41 12.16 -29.70
CA LYS A 292 21.23 12.94 -28.74
C LYS A 292 22.33 12.14 -28.03
N GLU A 293 22.21 10.81 -27.96
CA GLU A 293 23.06 10.00 -27.07
C GLU A 293 23.78 8.85 -27.79
N LYS A 294 24.92 8.45 -27.21
CA LYS A 294 25.68 7.26 -27.63
C LYS A 294 24.81 6.01 -27.51
N LEU A 295 24.93 5.11 -28.50
CA LEU A 295 24.11 3.88 -28.63
C LEU A 295 24.11 2.99 -27.37
N SER A 296 25.23 2.93 -26.63
CA SER A 296 25.34 2.13 -25.40
C SER A 296 24.43 2.62 -24.27
N LYS A 297 24.30 3.93 -24.08
CA LYS A 297 23.41 4.53 -23.06
C LYS A 297 21.94 4.31 -23.43
N THR A 298 21.63 4.43 -24.71
CA THR A 298 20.30 4.16 -25.26
C THR A 298 19.90 2.69 -25.04
N ASN A 299 20.83 1.75 -25.26
CA ASN A 299 20.58 0.34 -24.94
C ASN A 299 20.33 0.11 -23.46
N LEU A 300 21.15 0.66 -22.57
CA LEU A 300 20.95 0.51 -21.13
C LEU A 300 19.57 1.02 -20.69
N ALA A 301 19.16 2.21 -21.13
CA ALA A 301 17.83 2.75 -20.80
C ALA A 301 16.70 1.84 -21.28
N TYR A 302 16.84 1.26 -22.48
CA TYR A 302 15.89 0.27 -23.00
C TYR A 302 15.80 -0.96 -22.10
N PHE A 303 16.93 -1.58 -21.74
CA PHE A 303 16.95 -2.75 -20.85
C PHE A 303 16.37 -2.43 -19.46
N LEU A 304 16.77 -1.30 -18.88
CA LEU A 304 16.27 -0.86 -17.57
C LEU A 304 14.76 -0.61 -17.59
N SER A 305 14.19 -0.15 -18.71
CA SER A 305 12.73 -0.02 -18.85
C SER A 305 12.03 -1.36 -18.66
N PHE A 306 12.47 -2.41 -19.36
CA PHE A 306 11.87 -3.75 -19.23
C PHE A 306 12.15 -4.38 -17.86
N SER A 307 13.36 -4.21 -17.31
CA SER A 307 13.69 -4.76 -15.99
C SER A 307 12.92 -4.12 -14.85
N THR A 308 12.77 -2.80 -14.87
CA THR A 308 11.91 -2.11 -13.87
C THR A 308 10.43 -2.40 -14.08
N GLY A 309 9.99 -2.61 -15.33
CA GLY A 309 8.66 -3.17 -15.62
C GLY A 309 8.45 -4.56 -14.99
N GLY A 310 9.45 -5.43 -15.08
CA GLY A 310 9.46 -6.74 -14.42
C GLY A 310 9.40 -6.64 -12.90
N LEU A 311 10.11 -5.69 -12.29
CA LEU A 311 10.02 -5.40 -10.86
C LEU A 311 8.64 -4.85 -10.46
N ALA A 312 8.03 -3.98 -11.25
CA ALA A 312 6.67 -3.50 -10.99
C ALA A 312 5.66 -4.65 -10.97
N PHE A 313 5.78 -5.56 -11.94
CA PHE A 313 4.99 -6.78 -12.04
C PHE A 313 5.28 -7.76 -10.88
N ALA A 314 6.52 -7.77 -10.38
CA ALA A 314 6.95 -8.54 -9.20
C ALA A 314 6.38 -8.04 -7.87
N CYS A 315 5.79 -6.84 -7.83
CA CYS A 315 5.01 -6.37 -6.69
C CYS A 315 3.53 -6.77 -6.82
N LYS A 316 2.94 -6.59 -8.00
CA LYS A 316 1.51 -6.88 -8.26
C LYS A 316 1.24 -6.95 -9.76
N TRP A 317 0.47 -7.94 -10.22
CA TRP A 317 0.22 -8.16 -11.66
C TRP A 317 -0.52 -7.01 -12.36
N ASN A 318 -1.37 -6.27 -11.66
CA ASN A 318 -2.06 -5.11 -12.22
C ASN A 318 -1.10 -3.99 -12.66
N ALA A 319 0.16 -3.99 -12.22
CA ALA A 319 1.18 -3.07 -12.71
C ALA A 319 1.39 -3.19 -14.23
N LEU A 320 1.15 -4.38 -14.80
CA LEU A 320 1.23 -4.64 -16.24
C LEU A 320 0.39 -3.64 -17.04
N TYR A 321 -0.80 -3.31 -16.54
CA TYR A 321 -1.73 -2.39 -17.18
C TYR A 321 -1.14 -1.00 -17.40
N SER A 322 -0.41 -0.46 -16.42
CA SER A 322 0.18 0.87 -16.54
C SER A 322 1.48 0.90 -17.34
N ILE A 323 2.28 -0.18 -17.34
CA ILE A 323 3.58 -0.20 -18.03
C ILE A 323 3.47 -0.56 -19.52
N THR A 324 2.41 -1.27 -19.92
CA THR A 324 2.24 -1.78 -21.30
C THR A 324 2.47 -0.70 -22.36
N PRO A 325 1.84 0.50 -22.32
CA PRO A 325 2.03 1.50 -23.36
C PRO A 325 3.48 1.97 -23.50
N ILE A 326 4.20 2.17 -22.40
CA ILE A 326 5.60 2.58 -22.44
C ILE A 326 6.48 1.48 -23.05
N LEU A 327 6.27 0.23 -22.64
CA LEU A 327 7.09 -0.90 -23.11
C LEU A 327 6.82 -1.20 -24.59
N THR A 328 5.56 -1.17 -25.02
CA THR A 328 5.19 -1.41 -26.43
C THR A 328 5.71 -0.31 -27.33
N ILE A 329 5.57 0.97 -26.93
CA ILE A 329 6.09 2.11 -27.70
C ILE A 329 7.62 2.06 -27.75
N SER A 330 8.29 1.74 -26.63
CA SER A 330 9.75 1.59 -26.61
C SER A 330 10.23 0.49 -27.56
N PHE A 331 9.57 -0.67 -27.57
CA PHE A 331 9.90 -1.74 -28.53
C PHE A 331 9.62 -1.32 -29.97
N ALA A 332 8.47 -0.68 -30.24
CA ALA A 332 8.10 -0.22 -31.58
C ALA A 332 9.12 0.78 -32.14
N TYR A 333 9.57 1.74 -31.33
CA TYR A 333 10.63 2.69 -31.74
C TYR A 333 11.96 2.00 -32.02
N ARG A 334 12.26 0.90 -31.31
CA ARG A 334 13.46 0.10 -31.56
C ARG A 334 13.41 -0.59 -32.91
N VAL A 335 12.29 -1.23 -33.22
CA VAL A 335 12.04 -1.87 -34.52
C VAL A 335 12.06 -0.84 -35.64
N TYR A 336 11.35 0.28 -35.47
CA TYR A 336 11.33 1.37 -36.45
C TYR A 336 12.74 1.89 -36.78
N ASN A 337 13.60 2.08 -35.78
CA ASN A 337 14.96 2.55 -36.01
C ASN A 337 15.83 1.51 -36.76
N LEU A 338 15.65 0.20 -36.49
CA LEU A 338 16.34 -0.86 -37.23
C LEU A 338 15.92 -0.87 -38.70
N ILE A 339 14.62 -0.79 -38.97
CA ILE A 339 14.08 -0.72 -40.34
C ILE A 339 14.63 0.52 -41.06
N LYS A 340 14.58 1.69 -40.40
CA LYS A 340 15.04 2.95 -40.98
C LYS A 340 16.55 3.01 -41.23
N SER A 341 17.34 2.19 -40.52
CA SER A 341 18.79 2.12 -40.70
C SER A 341 19.23 1.33 -41.95
N ASN A 342 18.28 0.79 -42.73
CA ASN A 342 18.54 -0.08 -43.91
C ASN A 342 19.44 -1.28 -43.60
N ASP A 343 19.38 -1.77 -42.36
CA ASP A 343 20.14 -2.93 -41.93
C ASP A 343 19.53 -4.22 -42.51
N LYS A 344 20.28 -4.93 -43.35
CA LYS A 344 19.82 -6.19 -43.96
C LYS A 344 19.44 -7.27 -42.93
N ASN A 345 19.96 -7.18 -41.70
CA ASN A 345 19.71 -8.12 -40.62
C ASN A 345 18.67 -7.60 -39.60
N TRP A 346 17.84 -6.60 -39.95
CA TRP A 346 16.90 -5.98 -39.02
C TRP A 346 15.92 -6.99 -38.40
N VAL A 347 15.52 -8.05 -39.12
CA VAL A 347 14.64 -9.12 -38.61
C VAL A 347 15.32 -9.89 -37.47
N ILE A 348 16.53 -10.40 -37.71
CA ILE A 348 17.32 -11.14 -36.70
C ILE A 348 17.58 -10.26 -35.48
N LYS A 349 17.94 -8.98 -35.70
CA LYS A 349 18.15 -8.02 -34.60
C LYS A 349 16.87 -7.73 -33.84
N THR A 350 15.72 -7.70 -34.50
CA THR A 350 14.41 -7.51 -33.86
C THR A 350 14.07 -8.70 -32.97
N ILE A 351 14.23 -9.93 -33.47
CA ILE A 351 14.02 -11.16 -32.69
C ILE A 351 14.95 -11.17 -31.46
N LYS A 352 16.24 -10.91 -31.66
CA LYS A 352 17.22 -10.85 -30.55
C LYS A 352 16.85 -9.79 -29.51
N ASN A 353 16.47 -8.59 -29.94
CA ASN A 353 16.04 -7.53 -29.03
C ASN A 353 14.72 -7.90 -28.30
N GLY A 354 13.79 -8.58 -28.98
CA GLY A 354 12.56 -9.08 -28.37
C GLY A 354 12.86 -10.09 -27.26
N LEU A 355 13.66 -11.11 -27.54
CA LEU A 355 14.11 -12.10 -26.54
C LEU A 355 14.82 -11.42 -25.36
N LEU A 356 15.72 -10.48 -25.65
CA LEU A 356 16.42 -9.71 -24.64
C LEU A 356 15.49 -8.86 -23.77
N SER A 357 14.39 -8.35 -24.32
CA SER A 357 13.37 -7.59 -23.58
C SER A 357 12.56 -8.49 -22.65
N ILE A 358 12.20 -9.69 -23.15
CA ILE A 358 11.52 -10.73 -22.37
C ILE A 358 12.41 -11.16 -21.20
N ILE A 359 13.69 -11.45 -21.47
CA ILE A 359 14.67 -11.83 -20.45
C ILE A 359 14.83 -10.69 -19.43
N ALA A 360 14.98 -9.46 -19.89
CA ALA A 360 15.12 -8.29 -19.02
C ALA A 360 13.91 -8.11 -18.09
N PHE A 361 12.70 -8.47 -18.54
CA PHE A 361 11.48 -8.43 -17.73
C PHE A 361 11.35 -9.62 -16.78
N ILE A 362 11.58 -10.85 -17.28
CA ILE A 362 11.34 -12.09 -16.53
C ILE A 362 12.40 -12.33 -15.46
N ILE A 363 13.68 -12.02 -15.71
CA ILE A 363 14.74 -12.31 -14.73
C ILE A 363 14.48 -11.60 -13.39
N PRO A 364 14.28 -10.27 -13.33
CA PRO A 364 13.99 -9.59 -12.07
C PRO A 364 12.73 -10.13 -11.40
N TYR A 365 11.70 -10.49 -12.18
CA TYR A 365 10.48 -11.10 -11.67
C TYR A 365 10.74 -12.45 -10.99
N TYR A 366 11.41 -13.37 -11.69
CA TYR A 366 11.75 -14.70 -11.20
C TYR A 366 12.64 -14.67 -9.96
N LEU A 367 13.64 -13.79 -9.92
CA LEU A 367 14.57 -13.67 -8.79
C LEU A 367 13.86 -13.37 -7.46
N THR A 368 12.68 -12.76 -7.49
CA THR A 368 11.92 -12.46 -6.27
C THR A 368 11.31 -13.71 -5.61
N TYR A 369 11.09 -14.78 -6.38
CA TYR A 369 10.57 -16.06 -5.91
C TYR A 369 11.67 -17.01 -5.46
N LEU A 370 12.90 -16.81 -5.93
CA LEU A 370 14.01 -17.74 -5.73
C LEU A 370 14.22 -18.12 -4.25
N PRO A 371 14.22 -17.18 -3.27
CA PRO A 371 14.39 -17.56 -1.87
C PRO A 371 13.23 -18.41 -1.33
N ILE A 372 12.01 -18.19 -1.82
CA ILE A 372 10.81 -18.95 -1.41
C ILE A 372 10.90 -20.37 -1.97
N THR A 373 11.18 -20.52 -3.27
CA THR A 373 11.26 -21.82 -3.94
C THR A 373 12.45 -22.67 -3.47
N ILE A 374 13.54 -22.04 -3.03
CA ILE A 374 14.68 -22.76 -2.44
C ILE A 374 14.33 -23.30 -1.05
N LYS A 375 13.67 -22.48 -0.23
CA LYS A 375 13.39 -22.82 1.18
C LYS A 375 12.16 -23.72 1.36
N TYR A 376 11.17 -23.58 0.47
CA TYR A 376 9.90 -24.31 0.52
C TYR A 376 9.61 -24.97 -0.84
N PRO A 377 10.40 -25.99 -1.22
CA PRO A 377 10.15 -26.72 -2.45
C PRO A 377 8.82 -27.46 -2.34
N TYR A 378 7.85 -27.14 -3.19
CA TYR A 378 6.51 -27.71 -3.10
C TYR A 378 6.47 -29.17 -3.51
N HIS A 379 7.34 -29.55 -4.44
CA HIS A 379 7.43 -30.91 -4.95
C HIS A 379 8.37 -31.83 -4.16
N ASN A 380 9.06 -31.36 -3.11
CA ASN A 380 10.10 -32.13 -2.39
C ASN A 380 11.14 -32.83 -3.31
N LEU A 381 11.25 -32.39 -4.56
CA LEU A 381 12.17 -32.90 -5.57
C LEU A 381 13.43 -32.01 -5.59
N PRO A 382 14.64 -32.59 -5.54
CA PRO A 382 15.87 -31.83 -5.74
C PRO A 382 15.83 -31.11 -7.10
N GLY A 383 15.88 -29.78 -7.11
CA GLY A 383 15.95 -28.98 -8.35
C GLY A 383 14.60 -28.46 -8.91
N ALA A 384 13.49 -28.61 -8.20
CA ALA A 384 12.15 -28.15 -8.63
C ALA A 384 11.92 -26.63 -8.67
N VAL A 385 12.97 -25.80 -8.62
CA VAL A 385 12.87 -24.34 -8.47
C VAL A 385 12.04 -23.68 -9.60
N ILE A 386 12.25 -24.13 -10.84
CA ILE A 386 11.51 -23.60 -12.00
C ILE A 386 10.07 -24.12 -12.01
N SER A 387 9.84 -25.40 -11.72
CA SER A 387 8.49 -25.97 -11.65
C SER A 387 7.67 -25.35 -10.53
N ASP A 388 8.28 -25.09 -9.36
CA ASP A 388 7.63 -24.43 -8.23
C ASP A 388 7.30 -22.98 -8.58
N PHE A 389 8.19 -22.26 -9.27
CA PHE A 389 7.88 -20.93 -9.78
C PHE A 389 6.65 -20.94 -10.71
N VAL A 390 6.59 -21.87 -11.66
CA VAL A 390 5.44 -22.04 -12.58
C VAL A 390 4.17 -22.39 -11.81
N MET A 391 4.26 -23.28 -10.82
CA MET A 391 3.14 -23.64 -9.95
C MET A 391 2.62 -22.42 -9.19
N LEU A 392 3.50 -21.58 -8.63
CA LEU A 392 3.11 -20.34 -7.96
C LEU A 392 2.39 -19.37 -8.92
N GLN A 393 2.80 -19.30 -10.20
CA GLN A 393 2.07 -18.51 -11.20
C GLN A 393 0.66 -19.04 -11.43
N ASN A 394 0.52 -20.37 -11.56
CA ASN A 394 -0.76 -21.03 -11.70
C ASN A 394 -1.65 -20.85 -10.46
N HIS A 395 -1.06 -20.84 -9.26
CA HIS A 395 -1.78 -20.56 -8.02
C HIS A 395 -2.37 -19.14 -8.02
N ILE A 396 -1.56 -18.12 -8.35
CA ILE A 396 -2.01 -16.72 -8.46
C ILE A 396 -3.14 -16.62 -9.50
N TRP A 397 -2.93 -17.20 -10.69
CA TRP A 397 -3.94 -17.18 -11.75
C TRP A 397 -5.24 -17.85 -11.32
N LYS A 398 -5.17 -19.06 -10.75
CA LYS A 398 -6.34 -19.80 -10.28
C LYS A 398 -7.09 -19.00 -9.22
N TYR A 399 -6.39 -18.48 -8.21
CA TYR A 399 -7.01 -17.65 -7.18
C TYR A 399 -7.78 -16.46 -7.78
N HIS A 400 -7.15 -15.65 -8.65
CA HIS A 400 -7.81 -14.46 -9.19
C HIS A 400 -8.90 -14.77 -10.22
N SER A 401 -8.80 -15.90 -10.95
CA SER A 401 -9.82 -16.30 -11.94
C SER A 401 -11.04 -16.97 -11.32
N THR A 402 -10.91 -17.59 -10.13
CA THR A 402 -12.02 -18.26 -9.44
C THR A 402 -12.52 -17.53 -8.19
N LEU A 403 -11.98 -16.35 -7.86
CA LEU A 403 -12.40 -15.58 -6.69
C LEU A 403 -13.84 -15.05 -6.86
N VAL A 404 -14.76 -15.64 -6.10
CA VAL A 404 -16.13 -15.15 -5.92
C VAL A 404 -16.28 -14.70 -4.47
N ALA A 405 -16.34 -13.39 -4.26
CA ALA A 405 -16.47 -12.79 -2.93
C ALA A 405 -17.24 -11.49 -3.01
N THR A 406 -17.90 -11.11 -1.92
CA THR A 406 -18.53 -9.80 -1.75
C THR A 406 -17.92 -9.09 -0.54
N HIS A 407 -17.87 -7.77 -0.59
CA HIS A 407 -17.38 -6.94 0.51
C HIS A 407 -18.11 -5.59 0.46
N PRO A 408 -18.59 -5.04 1.58
CA PRO A 408 -19.37 -3.79 1.59
C PRO A 408 -18.60 -2.61 0.95
N PHE A 409 -17.28 -2.57 1.14
CA PHE A 409 -16.40 -1.52 0.63
C PHE A 409 -15.85 -1.79 -0.79
N SER A 410 -16.29 -2.86 -1.46
CA SER A 410 -15.91 -3.09 -2.86
C SER A 410 -16.43 -1.96 -3.77
N SER A 411 -15.72 -1.63 -4.84
CA SER A 411 -16.12 -0.58 -5.77
C SER A 411 -15.82 -0.98 -7.21
N GLU A 412 -16.66 -0.47 -8.12
CA GLU A 412 -16.51 -0.66 -9.55
C GLU A 412 -15.56 0.36 -10.18
N TRP A 413 -14.96 0.00 -11.32
CA TRP A 413 -13.93 0.80 -11.98
C TRP A 413 -14.36 2.24 -12.29
N TYR A 414 -15.62 2.45 -12.68
CA TYR A 414 -16.14 3.78 -13.00
C TYR A 414 -16.33 4.63 -11.76
N GLN A 415 -16.51 4.01 -10.58
CA GLN A 415 -16.66 4.72 -9.31
C GLN A 415 -15.34 5.37 -8.89
N TRP A 416 -14.21 4.83 -9.35
CA TRP A 416 -12.88 5.36 -9.03
C TRP A 416 -12.60 6.69 -9.75
N LEU A 417 -13.15 6.91 -10.94
CA LEU A 417 -12.86 8.12 -11.74
C LEU A 417 -13.06 9.44 -10.98
N LEU A 418 -14.05 9.48 -10.08
CA LEU A 418 -14.35 10.64 -9.24
C LEU A 418 -14.38 10.29 -7.74
N SER A 419 -13.75 9.18 -7.34
CA SER A 419 -13.74 8.71 -5.94
C SER A 419 -15.14 8.59 -5.31
N THR A 420 -16.12 8.13 -6.08
CA THR A 420 -17.52 8.09 -5.63
C THR A 420 -17.76 7.01 -4.57
N LYS A 421 -16.95 5.95 -4.53
CA LYS A 421 -17.03 4.91 -3.51
C LYS A 421 -15.66 4.65 -2.89
N PRO A 422 -15.35 5.26 -1.72
CA PRO A 422 -14.11 5.05 -1.01
C PRO A 422 -14.09 3.69 -0.32
N LEU A 423 -12.89 3.25 0.08
CA LEU A 423 -12.71 2.09 0.95
C LEU A 423 -12.41 2.56 2.36
N TRP A 424 -13.10 2.00 3.35
CA TRP A 424 -12.87 2.31 4.75
C TRP A 424 -11.88 1.29 5.35
N ALA A 425 -10.63 1.70 5.53
CA ALA A 425 -9.53 0.80 5.88
C ALA A 425 -9.38 0.61 7.39
N TYR A 426 -9.72 1.64 8.17
CA TYR A 426 -9.57 1.62 9.62
C TYR A 426 -10.62 2.51 10.31
N TYR A 427 -11.11 2.03 11.46
CA TYR A 427 -11.97 2.76 12.38
C TYR A 427 -11.64 2.39 13.82
N ASP A 428 -11.48 3.39 14.69
CA ASP A 428 -11.27 3.17 16.12
C ASP A 428 -12.60 3.04 16.86
N ASN A 429 -13.00 1.79 17.16
CA ASN A 429 -14.22 1.48 17.90
C ASN A 429 -14.14 1.82 19.41
N SER A 430 -12.97 2.17 19.93
CA SER A 430 -12.79 2.43 21.36
C SER A 430 -13.04 3.88 21.77
N LEU A 431 -13.18 4.77 20.80
CA LEU A 431 -13.35 6.19 21.06
C LEU A 431 -14.80 6.49 21.50
N PRO A 432 -14.99 7.48 22.39
CA PRO A 432 -16.32 8.01 22.69
C PRO A 432 -17.04 8.50 21.43
N SER A 433 -18.37 8.46 21.43
CA SER A 433 -19.21 8.75 20.26
C SER A 433 -19.04 10.14 19.64
N ASN A 434 -18.53 11.11 20.40
CA ASN A 434 -18.26 12.48 19.92
C ASN A 434 -16.90 12.62 19.21
N LEU A 435 -16.04 11.60 19.25
CA LEU A 435 -14.74 11.55 18.60
C LEU A 435 -14.71 10.48 17.50
N ARG A 436 -13.83 10.67 16.51
CA ARG A 436 -13.61 9.71 15.44
C ARG A 436 -12.15 9.71 15.00
N SER A 437 -11.59 8.52 14.83
CA SER A 437 -10.32 8.26 14.16
C SER A 437 -10.57 7.22 13.07
N THR A 438 -10.21 7.57 11.83
CA THR A 438 -10.57 6.80 10.64
C THR A 438 -9.49 6.93 9.57
N ILE A 439 -9.31 5.89 8.77
CA ILE A 439 -8.49 5.93 7.56
C ILE A 439 -9.34 5.45 6.40
N ALA A 440 -9.68 6.38 5.51
CA ALA A 440 -10.35 6.12 4.25
C ALA A 440 -9.34 6.14 3.10
N TYR A 441 -9.37 5.11 2.26
CA TYR A 441 -8.78 5.17 0.93
C TYR A 441 -9.75 5.93 0.05
N LEU A 442 -9.48 7.22 -0.04
CA LEU A 442 -10.27 8.23 -0.70
C LEU A 442 -9.37 8.97 -1.69
N GLY A 443 -9.94 9.39 -2.82
CA GLY A 443 -9.28 10.25 -3.80
C GLY A 443 -9.63 11.71 -3.60
N ASN A 444 -8.89 12.62 -4.22
CA ASN A 444 -9.31 14.01 -4.30
C ASN A 444 -10.27 14.17 -5.50
N PRO A 445 -11.61 14.16 -5.31
CA PRO A 445 -12.56 14.10 -6.43
C PRO A 445 -12.47 15.31 -7.35
N VAL A 446 -12.12 16.49 -6.81
CA VAL A 446 -11.96 17.72 -7.59
C VAL A 446 -10.74 17.62 -8.50
N MET A 447 -9.60 17.20 -7.94
CA MET A 447 -8.37 17.06 -8.73
C MET A 447 -8.45 15.90 -9.72
N TRP A 448 -9.12 14.81 -9.35
CA TRP A 448 -9.34 13.69 -10.27
C TRP A 448 -10.23 14.10 -11.43
N GLY A 449 -11.33 14.82 -11.17
CA GLY A 449 -12.18 15.40 -12.21
C GLY A 449 -11.43 16.38 -13.12
N LEU A 450 -10.63 17.28 -12.54
CA LEU A 450 -9.77 18.19 -13.31
C LEU A 450 -8.78 17.43 -14.19
N GLY A 451 -8.24 16.31 -13.70
CA GLY A 451 -7.37 15.43 -14.47
C GLY A 451 -8.06 14.77 -15.66
N LEU A 452 -9.32 14.35 -15.51
CA LEU A 452 -10.11 13.81 -16.63
C LEU A 452 -10.34 14.88 -17.72
N LEU A 453 -10.66 16.11 -17.31
CA LEU A 453 -10.79 17.24 -18.23
C LEU A 453 -9.45 17.57 -18.91
N ALA A 454 -8.34 17.50 -18.18
CA ALA A 454 -7.00 17.69 -18.72
C ALA A 454 -6.64 16.60 -19.76
N LEU A 455 -7.00 15.34 -19.51
CA LEU A 455 -6.83 14.25 -20.47
C LEU A 455 -7.63 14.49 -21.76
N ALA A 456 -8.89 14.92 -21.63
CA ALA A 456 -9.72 15.27 -22.79
C ALA A 456 -9.13 16.44 -23.60
N TYR A 457 -8.63 17.48 -22.92
CA TYR A 457 -7.93 18.59 -23.57
C TYR A 457 -6.66 18.13 -24.28
N LEU A 458 -5.84 17.30 -23.62
CA LEU A 458 -4.62 16.76 -24.22
C LEU A 458 -4.91 15.86 -25.42
N LEU A 459 -6.05 15.17 -25.46
CA LEU A 459 -6.48 14.42 -26.63
C LEU A 459 -6.71 15.35 -27.82
N ILE A 460 -7.39 16.48 -27.60
CA ILE A 460 -7.60 17.50 -28.64
C ILE A 460 -6.25 18.05 -29.12
N VAL A 461 -5.33 18.36 -28.19
CA VAL A 461 -3.96 18.82 -28.54
C VAL A 461 -3.22 17.76 -29.34
N ALA A 462 -3.30 16.50 -28.93
CA ALA A 462 -2.64 15.37 -29.60
C ALA A 462 -3.15 15.18 -31.03
N LEU A 463 -4.47 15.20 -31.22
CA LEU A 463 -5.11 15.03 -32.52
C LEU A 463 -4.83 16.19 -33.50
N LYS A 464 -4.69 17.43 -32.99
CA LYS A 464 -4.35 18.59 -33.83
C LYS A 464 -2.95 18.52 -34.43
N ASN A 465 -2.00 17.88 -33.75
CA ASN A 465 -0.62 17.80 -34.23
C ASN A 465 0.06 16.47 -33.86
N PRO A 466 -0.37 15.34 -34.46
CA PRO A 466 -0.01 14.01 -33.96
C PRO A 466 1.49 13.72 -33.95
N LYS A 467 2.22 14.23 -34.95
CA LYS A 467 3.67 14.03 -35.09
C LYS A 467 4.49 14.70 -33.99
N ASN A 468 3.97 15.79 -33.41
CA ASN A 468 4.69 16.60 -32.42
C ASN A 468 4.24 16.33 -30.98
N ASN A 469 3.10 15.66 -30.81
CA ASN A 469 2.44 15.48 -29.51
C ASN A 469 2.42 14.02 -29.03
N LEU A 470 3.46 13.25 -29.38
CA LEU A 470 3.63 11.86 -28.92
C LEU A 470 3.50 11.74 -27.40
N SER A 471 4.08 12.68 -26.64
CA SER A 471 4.01 12.66 -25.18
C SER A 471 2.57 12.73 -24.64
N SER A 472 1.69 13.48 -25.30
CA SER A 472 0.26 13.53 -24.96
C SER A 472 -0.40 12.18 -25.20
N PHE A 473 -0.11 11.53 -26.34
CA PHE A 473 -0.60 10.18 -26.60
C PHE A 473 -0.09 9.17 -25.57
N ILE A 474 1.17 9.26 -25.16
CA ILE A 474 1.74 8.37 -24.14
C ILE A 474 1.02 8.55 -22.81
N VAL A 475 0.83 9.78 -22.34
CA VAL A 475 0.13 10.06 -21.08
C VAL A 475 -1.30 9.50 -21.11
N ILE A 476 -2.03 9.76 -22.20
CA ILE A 476 -3.41 9.29 -22.39
C ILE A 476 -3.46 7.76 -22.47
N ALA A 477 -2.58 7.14 -23.26
CA ALA A 477 -2.54 5.70 -23.44
C ALA A 477 -2.19 4.99 -22.11
N SER A 478 -1.23 5.50 -21.35
CA SER A 478 -0.89 4.96 -20.03
C SER A 478 -2.01 5.09 -19.02
N TYR A 479 -2.74 6.22 -19.00
CA TYR A 479 -3.93 6.37 -18.17
C TYR A 479 -5.03 5.38 -18.56
N ILE A 480 -5.42 5.35 -19.84
CA ILE A 480 -6.46 4.45 -20.35
C ILE A 480 -6.11 2.99 -20.08
N SER A 481 -4.86 2.60 -20.37
CA SER A 481 -4.37 1.23 -20.15
C SER A 481 -4.40 0.84 -18.68
N SER A 482 -4.30 1.78 -17.74
CA SER A 482 -4.40 1.51 -16.30
C SER A 482 -5.84 1.24 -15.83
N ILE A 483 -6.85 1.67 -16.59
CA ILE A 483 -8.27 1.59 -16.22
C ILE A 483 -9.03 0.55 -17.01
N VAL A 484 -8.91 0.56 -18.34
CA VAL A 484 -9.73 -0.26 -19.25
C VAL A 484 -9.72 -1.76 -18.92
N PRO A 485 -8.59 -2.39 -18.55
CA PRO A 485 -8.60 -3.80 -18.15
C PRO A 485 -9.60 -4.12 -17.02
N TRP A 486 -9.82 -3.19 -16.08
CA TRP A 486 -10.75 -3.38 -14.97
C TRP A 486 -12.22 -3.41 -15.38
N MET A 487 -12.55 -2.96 -16.59
CA MET A 487 -13.90 -3.09 -17.17
C MET A 487 -14.27 -4.56 -17.42
N PHE A 488 -13.27 -5.40 -17.69
CA PHE A 488 -13.46 -6.81 -18.04
C PHE A 488 -13.20 -7.76 -16.87
N ILE A 489 -12.77 -7.23 -15.72
CA ILE A 489 -12.48 -8.02 -14.53
C ILE A 489 -13.74 -8.10 -13.66
N GLY A 490 -14.33 -9.30 -13.60
CA GLY A 490 -15.57 -9.57 -12.86
C GLY A 490 -15.41 -9.87 -11.36
N ARG A 491 -14.18 -10.14 -10.88
CA ARG A 491 -13.94 -10.38 -9.44
C ARG A 491 -14.09 -9.10 -8.62
N ILE A 492 -14.05 -9.25 -7.29
CA ILE A 492 -14.09 -8.12 -6.35
C ILE A 492 -12.93 -7.13 -6.58
N LYS A 493 -13.25 -5.84 -6.54
CA LYS A 493 -12.32 -4.72 -6.79
C LYS A 493 -12.56 -3.60 -5.78
N PHE A 494 -11.57 -2.71 -5.69
CA PHE A 494 -11.50 -1.65 -4.69
C PHE A 494 -10.79 -0.42 -5.26
N ILE A 495 -11.04 0.75 -4.68
CA ILE A 495 -10.52 2.04 -5.18
C ILE A 495 -9.00 2.14 -5.23
N TYR A 496 -8.26 1.43 -4.37
CA TYR A 496 -6.79 1.46 -4.40
C TYR A 496 -6.20 0.94 -5.72
N HIS A 497 -6.95 0.17 -6.53
CA HIS A 497 -6.48 -0.25 -7.86
C HIS A 497 -6.31 0.94 -8.82
N TYR A 498 -7.02 2.05 -8.58
CA TYR A 498 -6.90 3.30 -9.33
C TYR A 498 -5.58 4.04 -9.08
N TYR A 499 -4.87 3.71 -7.99
CA TYR A 499 -3.64 4.38 -7.58
C TYR A 499 -2.56 4.38 -8.68
N LEU A 500 -2.50 3.31 -9.49
CA LEU A 500 -1.54 3.18 -10.58
C LEU A 500 -1.81 4.15 -11.75
N ALA A 501 -3.03 4.69 -11.85
CA ALA A 501 -3.41 5.66 -12.87
C ALA A 501 -3.06 7.12 -12.48
N LEU A 502 -2.86 7.39 -11.18
CA LEU A 502 -2.72 8.76 -10.66
C LEU A 502 -1.54 9.56 -11.23
N PRO A 503 -0.34 8.99 -11.44
CA PRO A 503 0.75 9.79 -11.98
C PRO A 503 0.43 10.36 -13.35
N TRP A 504 -0.25 9.58 -14.20
CA TRP A 504 -0.64 9.99 -15.54
C TRP A 504 -1.70 11.08 -15.49
N LEU A 505 -2.63 10.99 -14.56
CA LEU A 505 -3.67 11.98 -14.33
C LEU A 505 -3.07 13.34 -13.89
N TYR A 506 -2.12 13.33 -12.95
CA TYR A 506 -1.49 14.56 -12.48
C TYR A 506 -0.49 15.17 -13.48
N ILE A 507 0.24 14.32 -14.21
CA ILE A 507 1.03 14.78 -15.36
C ILE A 507 0.12 15.41 -16.41
N ALA A 508 -1.07 14.86 -16.65
CA ALA A 508 -2.02 15.43 -17.60
C ALA A 508 -2.45 16.84 -17.21
N ILE A 509 -2.76 17.10 -15.92
CA ILE A 509 -3.10 18.45 -15.44
C ILE A 509 -1.97 19.44 -15.70
N ALA A 510 -0.76 19.12 -15.23
CA ALA A 510 0.39 20.03 -15.38
C ALA A 510 0.72 20.28 -16.86
N MET A 511 0.67 19.23 -17.69
CA MET A 511 0.94 19.36 -19.12
C MET A 511 -0.16 20.11 -19.86
N ALA A 512 -1.43 19.96 -19.46
CA ALA A 512 -2.54 20.72 -20.04
C ALA A 512 -2.36 22.23 -19.79
N ILE A 513 -2.00 22.63 -18.56
CA ILE A 513 -1.76 24.04 -18.21
C ILE A 513 -0.64 24.64 -19.08
N ASP A 514 0.48 23.93 -19.25
CA ASP A 514 1.58 24.39 -20.12
C ASP A 514 1.15 24.52 -21.59
N ASN A 515 0.22 23.68 -22.06
CA ASN A 515 -0.31 23.71 -23.42
C ASN A 515 -1.47 24.70 -23.64
N LEU A 516 -1.96 25.40 -22.61
CA LEU A 516 -3.01 26.42 -22.80
C LEU A 516 -2.50 27.58 -23.66
N ASN A 517 -3.38 28.17 -24.47
CA ASN A 517 -3.04 29.38 -25.23
C ASN A 517 -3.26 30.65 -24.38
N LEU A 518 -2.50 30.76 -23.28
CA LEU A 518 -2.56 31.88 -22.33
C LEU A 518 -1.19 32.56 -22.19
N LYS A 519 -1.19 33.82 -21.74
CA LYS A 519 0.05 34.51 -21.34
C LYS A 519 0.75 33.73 -20.23
N GLN A 520 2.08 33.67 -20.28
CA GLN A 520 2.89 32.87 -19.33
C GLN A 520 2.55 33.17 -17.87
N GLY A 521 2.47 34.45 -17.47
CA GLY A 521 2.12 34.82 -16.09
C GLY A 521 0.72 34.35 -15.65
N LEU A 522 -0.22 34.15 -16.58
CA LEU A 522 -1.53 33.58 -16.25
C LEU A 522 -1.47 32.06 -16.07
N LYS A 523 -0.68 31.34 -16.89
CA LYS A 523 -0.44 29.90 -16.70
C LYS A 523 0.17 29.61 -15.33
N GLU A 524 1.12 30.44 -14.92
CA GLU A 524 1.77 30.34 -13.60
C GLU A 524 0.75 30.54 -12.47
N LYS A 525 -0.12 31.55 -12.59
CA LYS A 525 -1.23 31.76 -11.64
C LYS A 525 -2.17 30.56 -11.58
N VAL A 526 -2.51 29.96 -12.73
CA VAL A 526 -3.35 28.74 -12.77
C VAL A 526 -2.65 27.58 -12.06
N ALA A 527 -1.38 27.32 -12.38
CA ALA A 527 -0.60 26.25 -11.75
C ALA A 527 -0.50 26.43 -10.22
N MET A 528 -0.22 27.65 -9.76
CA MET A 528 -0.20 27.97 -8.33
C MET A 528 -1.57 27.76 -7.69
N THR A 529 -2.64 28.26 -8.30
CA THR A 529 -4.01 28.14 -7.78
C THR A 529 -4.44 26.69 -7.64
N VAL A 530 -4.21 25.87 -8.67
CA VAL A 530 -4.52 24.44 -8.67
C VAL A 530 -3.72 23.71 -7.57
N SER A 531 -2.43 24.04 -7.42
CA SER A 531 -1.57 23.47 -6.38
C SER A 531 -2.05 23.84 -4.97
N SER A 532 -2.36 25.12 -4.74
CA SER A 532 -2.88 25.61 -3.47
C SER A 532 -4.22 24.97 -3.12
N LEU A 533 -5.13 24.86 -4.09
CA LEU A 533 -6.43 24.21 -3.88
C LEU A 533 -6.25 22.74 -3.51
N ALA A 534 -5.37 22.00 -4.19
CA ALA A 534 -5.08 20.60 -3.87
C ALA A 534 -4.55 20.42 -2.44
N LEU A 535 -3.64 21.29 -2.01
CA LEU A 535 -3.08 21.27 -0.66
C LEU A 535 -4.13 21.62 0.41
N ILE A 536 -4.94 22.67 0.18
CA ILE A 536 -6.04 23.06 1.08
C ILE A 536 -7.02 21.89 1.23
N MET A 537 -7.36 21.24 0.13
CA MET A 537 -8.21 20.05 0.16
C MET A 537 -7.58 18.92 0.96
N LEU A 538 -6.28 18.66 0.84
CA LEU A 538 -5.62 17.66 1.69
C LEU A 538 -5.73 18.05 3.16
N ILE A 539 -5.48 19.31 3.54
CA ILE A 539 -5.57 19.77 4.93
C ILE A 539 -6.96 19.52 5.51
N ILE A 540 -8.02 19.83 4.74
CA ILE A 540 -9.40 19.59 5.14
C ILE A 540 -9.69 18.10 5.33
N TYR A 541 -9.24 17.26 4.40
CA TYR A 541 -9.52 15.81 4.39
C TYR A 541 -8.50 14.98 5.18
N TYR A 542 -7.40 15.59 5.65
CA TYR A 542 -6.32 14.88 6.32
C TYR A 542 -6.82 14.03 7.50
N PRO A 543 -7.73 14.50 8.37
CA PRO A 543 -8.26 13.67 9.45
C PRO A 543 -8.97 12.39 8.97
N ALA A 544 -9.64 12.42 7.82
CA ALA A 544 -10.35 11.26 7.28
C ALA A 544 -9.42 10.20 6.66
N VAL A 545 -8.22 10.60 6.22
CA VAL A 545 -7.30 9.74 5.45
C VAL A 545 -6.03 9.36 6.22
N SER A 546 -5.84 9.94 7.41
CA SER A 546 -4.61 9.79 8.22
C SER A 546 -4.80 9.08 9.56
N GLY A 547 -6.03 8.92 10.05
CA GLY A 547 -6.28 8.41 11.40
C GLY A 547 -6.13 9.47 12.50
N LEU A 548 -6.00 10.76 12.16
CA LEU A 548 -6.00 11.82 13.17
C LEU A 548 -7.36 11.89 13.87
N THR A 549 -7.35 11.79 15.20
CA THR A 549 -8.57 11.86 16.00
C THR A 549 -9.12 13.30 16.01
N VAL A 550 -10.36 13.45 15.59
CA VAL A 550 -11.10 14.72 15.57
C VAL A 550 -12.55 14.50 16.02
N SER A 551 -13.35 15.56 16.09
CA SER A 551 -14.78 15.42 16.39
C SER A 551 -15.50 14.58 15.32
N ALA A 552 -16.43 13.73 15.75
CA ALA A 552 -17.23 12.91 14.83
C ALA A 552 -18.01 13.79 13.82
N LYS A 553 -18.55 14.93 14.30
CA LYS A 553 -19.24 15.93 13.47
C LYS A 553 -18.37 16.45 12.32
N TYR A 554 -17.07 16.66 12.56
CA TYR A 554 -16.15 17.10 11.51
C TYR A 554 -16.02 16.04 10.41
N ILE A 555 -15.83 14.77 10.76
CA ILE A 555 -15.77 13.68 9.77
C ILE A 555 -17.08 13.55 9.00
N ASP A 556 -18.22 13.68 9.66
CA ASP A 556 -19.52 13.58 8.99
C ASP A 556 -19.74 14.74 7.99
N MET A 557 -19.21 15.94 8.25
CA MET A 557 -19.23 17.06 7.30
C MET A 557 -18.38 16.82 6.04
N LEU A 558 -17.36 15.95 6.12
CA LEU A 558 -16.52 15.60 4.96
C LEU A 558 -17.23 14.66 3.97
N LYS A 559 -18.37 14.07 4.35
CA LYS A 559 -19.13 13.13 3.51
C LYS A 559 -19.98 13.87 2.48
N ILE A 560 -19.33 14.48 1.49
CA ILE A 560 -20.00 15.26 0.44
C ILE A 560 -20.80 14.38 -0.54
N MET A 561 -20.53 13.07 -0.60
CA MET A 561 -21.29 12.10 -1.38
C MET A 561 -22.00 11.12 -0.46
N LYS A 562 -23.25 10.75 -0.77
CA LYS A 562 -24.05 9.80 0.04
C LYS A 562 -23.39 8.43 0.22
N SER A 563 -22.54 8.04 -0.72
CA SER A 563 -21.80 6.78 -0.73
C SER A 563 -20.54 6.78 0.16
N TRP A 564 -20.17 7.92 0.74
CA TRP A 564 -19.00 8.03 1.61
C TRP A 564 -19.37 7.68 3.06
N ILE A 565 -18.76 6.63 3.60
CA ILE A 565 -19.19 5.97 4.85
C ILE A 565 -18.13 5.97 5.96
N PHE A 566 -17.01 6.66 5.76
CA PHE A 566 -15.82 6.58 6.62
C PHE A 566 -15.84 7.44 7.89
#